data_AF-A0A8J6NVI1-F1
#
_entry.id   AF-A0A8J6NVI1-F1
#
_cell.length_a   1.000
_cell.length_b   1.000
_cell.length_c   1.000
_cell.angle_alpha   90.00
_cell.angle_beta   90.00
_cell.angle_gamma   90.00
#
_symmetry.space_group_name_H-M   'P 1'
#
loop_
_entity.id
_entity.type
_entity.pdbx_description
1 polymer ?
#
loop_
_entity_poly.entity_id
_entity_poly.type
_entity_poly.pdbx_seq_one_letter_code
_entity_poly.pdbx_strand_id
1 'polypeptide(L)'
;MKKIVLGLMVMGMTFSGVTVAEEQAKQAAQPQQGPRLQILGLGQTTCKAVAEQITKNQQASTMTYGGWVHGYLSAMNQVAMTQRGPQLNITANQAWSAMVAHCKNNPTDTLVGGSNKLRMALMQAQAQARQKAAAAAKAAAEKK
;
A
#
# COMPACT_ATOMS: atom_id res chain seq x y z
N MET A 1 8.12 -6.41 54.45
CA MET A 1 7.72 -7.78 54.06
C MET A 1 6.50 -7.68 53.17
N LYS A 2 6.63 -7.90 51.84
CA LYS A 2 5.52 -7.83 50.88
C LYS A 2 5.55 -9.10 50.04
N LYS A 3 4.53 -9.96 50.20
CA LYS A 3 4.40 -11.25 49.51
C LYS A 3 3.91 -10.99 48.08
N ILE A 4 4.66 -11.46 47.09
CA ILE A 4 4.25 -11.51 45.68
C ILE A 4 3.64 -12.89 45.45
N VAL A 5 2.36 -12.93 45.10
CA VAL A 5 1.66 -14.16 44.71
C VAL A 5 1.76 -14.29 43.19
N LEU A 6 2.56 -15.27 42.75
CA LEU A 6 2.58 -15.76 41.37
C LEU A 6 1.30 -16.56 41.11
N GLY A 7 0.40 -16.03 40.29
CA GLY A 7 -0.74 -16.77 39.74
C GLY A 7 -0.43 -17.20 38.32
N LEU A 8 0.05 -18.43 38.15
CA LEU A 8 0.26 -19.08 36.85
C LEU A 8 -1.09 -19.66 36.39
N MET A 9 -1.84 -18.93 35.56
CA MET A 9 -3.02 -19.49 34.89
C MET A 9 -2.60 -20.03 33.52
N VAL A 10 -2.42 -21.35 33.46
CA VAL A 10 -2.32 -22.11 32.21
C VAL A 10 -3.75 -22.38 31.73
N MET A 11 -4.26 -21.54 30.83
CA MET A 11 -5.50 -21.85 30.10
C MET A 11 -5.18 -22.87 29.01
N GLY A 12 -5.52 -24.13 29.27
CA GLY A 12 -5.55 -25.18 28.27
C GLY A 12 -6.65 -24.88 27.25
N MET A 13 -6.26 -24.54 26.02
CA MET A 13 -7.18 -24.51 24.88
C MET A 13 -7.38 -25.95 24.41
N THR A 14 -8.52 -26.54 24.76
CA THR A 14 -8.99 -27.78 24.14
C THR A 14 -9.43 -27.49 22.72
N PHE A 15 -8.58 -27.83 21.75
CA PHE A 15 -8.96 -27.90 20.34
C PHE A 15 -9.93 -29.07 20.14
N SER A 16 -11.23 -28.78 20.18
CA SER A 16 -12.25 -29.71 19.69
C SER A 16 -12.03 -29.92 18.19
N GLY A 17 -11.67 -31.15 17.81
CA GLY A 17 -11.35 -31.56 16.45
C GLY A 17 -12.53 -31.50 15.48
N VAL A 18 -12.92 -30.29 15.09
CA VAL A 18 -13.76 -30.09 13.91
C VAL A 18 -12.87 -30.41 12.70
N THR A 19 -13.29 -31.42 11.95
CA THR A 19 -12.59 -31.93 10.78
C THR A 19 -12.46 -30.83 9.72
N VAL A 20 -11.22 -30.43 9.43
CA VAL A 20 -10.88 -29.41 8.41
C VAL A 20 -11.52 -29.72 7.04
N ALA A 21 -11.80 -30.99 6.77
CA ALA A 21 -12.46 -31.46 5.55
C ALA A 21 -13.92 -31.00 5.39
N GLU A 22 -14.70 -30.92 6.48
CA GLU A 22 -16.12 -30.56 6.39
C GLU A 22 -16.33 -29.05 6.25
N GLU A 23 -15.42 -28.26 6.83
CA GLU A 23 -15.45 -26.79 6.69
C GLU A 23 -15.02 -26.34 5.29
N GLN A 24 -14.06 -27.04 4.66
CA GLN A 24 -13.68 -26.80 3.26
C GLN A 24 -14.81 -27.12 2.27
N ALA A 25 -15.61 -28.16 2.53
CA ALA A 25 -16.75 -28.50 1.66
C ALA A 25 -17.87 -27.44 1.71
N LYS A 26 -18.11 -26.82 2.87
CA LYS A 26 -19.09 -25.72 3.00
C LYS A 26 -18.60 -24.41 2.37
N GLN A 27 -17.30 -24.12 2.41
CA GLN A 27 -16.74 -22.95 1.73
C GLN A 27 -16.79 -23.06 0.20
N ALA A 28 -16.70 -24.27 -0.36
CA ALA A 28 -16.84 -24.49 -1.80
C ALA A 28 -18.28 -24.31 -2.34
N ALA A 29 -19.29 -24.45 -1.47
CA ALA A 29 -20.70 -24.40 -1.85
C ALA A 29 -21.34 -23.00 -1.68
N GLN A 30 -20.63 -22.03 -1.10
CA GLN A 30 -21.15 -20.66 -1.06
C GLN A 30 -21.07 -20.05 -2.47
N PRO A 31 -22.19 -19.56 -3.04
CA PRO A 31 -22.11 -18.77 -4.25
C PRO A 31 -21.20 -17.58 -3.95
N GLN A 32 -20.09 -17.47 -4.67
CA GLN A 32 -19.17 -16.32 -4.57
C GLN A 32 -19.93 -15.05 -4.98
N GLN A 33 -20.67 -14.48 -4.03
CA GLN A 33 -21.30 -13.16 -4.07
C GLN A 33 -20.32 -12.07 -3.61
N GLY A 34 -19.03 -12.38 -3.54
CA GLY A 34 -17.98 -11.38 -3.54
C GLY A 34 -17.82 -10.81 -4.96
N PRO A 35 -17.36 -9.55 -5.12
CA PRO A 35 -16.95 -9.05 -6.42
C PRO A 35 -16.02 -10.08 -7.05
N ARG A 36 -16.38 -10.63 -8.22
CA ARG A 36 -15.48 -11.51 -8.97
C ARG A 36 -14.21 -10.71 -9.22
N LEU A 37 -13.19 -10.95 -8.42
CA LEU A 37 -11.82 -10.57 -8.71
C LEU A 37 -11.45 -11.41 -9.92
N GLN A 38 -11.87 -10.99 -11.11
CA GLN A 38 -11.23 -11.41 -12.34
C GLN A 38 -9.74 -11.22 -12.08
N ILE A 39 -8.92 -12.25 -12.29
CA ILE A 39 -7.46 -12.21 -12.13
C ILE A 39 -6.85 -11.35 -13.27
N LEU A 40 -7.47 -10.24 -13.60
CA LEU A 40 -6.77 -9.06 -14.07
C LEU A 40 -5.94 -8.61 -12.87
N GLY A 41 -4.62 -8.72 -12.96
CA GLY A 41 -3.74 -8.31 -11.87
C GLY A 41 -4.14 -6.92 -11.37
N LEU A 42 -4.12 -6.69 -10.06
CA LEU A 42 -4.63 -5.46 -9.40
C LEU A 42 -4.17 -4.15 -10.07
N GLY A 43 -3.04 -4.18 -10.77
CA GLY A 43 -2.54 -3.07 -11.60
C GLY A 43 -3.45 -2.62 -12.74
N GLN A 44 -4.31 -3.50 -13.27
CA GLN A 44 -5.26 -3.21 -14.35
C GLN A 44 -6.60 -2.66 -13.82
N THR A 45 -6.83 -2.69 -12.51
CA THR A 45 -8.04 -2.10 -11.92
C THR A 45 -8.07 -0.61 -12.20
N THR A 46 -9.20 -0.11 -12.70
CA THR A 46 -9.38 1.31 -12.98
C THR A 46 -9.53 2.12 -11.70
N CYS A 47 -9.11 3.38 -11.73
CA CYS A 47 -9.25 4.32 -10.64
C CYS A 47 -10.70 4.54 -10.23
N LYS A 48 -11.65 4.45 -11.17
CA LYS A 48 -13.09 4.43 -10.87
C LYS A 48 -13.46 3.25 -9.95
N ALA A 49 -13.05 2.03 -10.30
CA ALA A 49 -13.35 0.85 -9.49
C ALA A 49 -12.68 0.93 -8.10
N VAL A 50 -11.46 1.46 -8.03
CA VAL A 50 -10.77 1.70 -6.75
C VAL A 50 -11.54 2.69 -5.90
N ALA A 51 -11.95 3.83 -6.46
CA ALA A 51 -12.71 4.85 -5.76
C ALA A 51 -14.04 4.30 -5.20
N GLU A 52 -14.76 3.51 -6.00
CA GLU A 52 -15.98 2.83 -5.54
C GLU A 52 -15.71 1.88 -4.37
N GLN A 53 -14.63 1.09 -4.43
CA GLN A 53 -14.27 0.17 -3.33
C GLN A 53 -13.87 0.89 -2.04
N ILE A 54 -13.18 2.03 -2.15
CA ILE A 54 -12.83 2.86 -0.99
C ILE A 54 -14.09 3.32 -0.26
N THR A 55 -15.14 3.72 -0.98
CA THR A 55 -16.41 4.14 -0.36
C THR A 55 -17.15 2.99 0.33
N LYS A 56 -16.98 1.76 -0.15
CA LYS A 56 -17.61 0.56 0.43
C LYS A 56 -16.86 0.06 1.65
N ASN A 57 -15.53 0.03 1.59
CA ASN A 57 -14.68 -0.43 2.68
C ASN A 57 -13.27 0.17 2.56
N GLN A 58 -13.05 1.29 3.25
CA GLN A 58 -11.77 2.01 3.22
C GLN A 58 -10.61 1.17 3.78
N GLN A 59 -10.85 0.41 4.86
CA GLN A 59 -9.80 -0.39 5.50
C GLN A 59 -9.32 -1.52 4.59
N ALA A 60 -10.26 -2.30 4.04
CA ALA A 60 -9.93 -3.36 3.09
C ALA A 60 -9.25 -2.79 1.84
N SER A 61 -9.77 -1.69 1.30
CA SER A 61 -9.17 -1.02 0.12
C SER A 61 -7.74 -0.54 0.37
N THR A 62 -7.47 -0.01 1.56
CA THR A 62 -6.12 0.42 1.96
C THR A 62 -5.16 -0.76 2.04
N MET A 63 -5.59 -1.88 2.62
CA MET A 63 -4.76 -3.09 2.71
C MET A 63 -4.49 -3.70 1.33
N THR A 64 -5.51 -3.82 0.48
CA THR A 64 -5.38 -4.45 -0.84
C THR A 64 -4.68 -3.54 -1.84
N TYR A 65 -5.24 -2.36 -2.12
CA TYR A 65 -4.71 -1.46 -3.14
C TYR A 65 -3.52 -0.65 -2.64
N GLY A 66 -3.55 -0.18 -1.39
CA GLY A 66 -2.42 0.55 -0.79
C GLY A 66 -1.18 -0.32 -0.68
N GLY A 67 -1.34 -1.58 -0.24
CA GLY A 67 -0.25 -2.58 -0.24
C GLY A 67 0.31 -2.82 -1.64
N TRP A 68 -0.56 -2.99 -2.63
CA TRP A 68 -0.13 -3.17 -4.02
C TRP A 68 0.64 -1.96 -4.57
N VAL A 69 0.10 -0.74 -4.38
CA VAL A 69 0.74 0.51 -4.86
C VAL A 69 2.10 0.70 -4.20
N HIS A 70 2.20 0.50 -2.89
CA HIS A 70 3.47 0.61 -2.17
C HIS A 70 4.48 -0.44 -2.64
N GLY A 71 4.06 -1.70 -2.78
CA GLY A 71 4.91 -2.78 -3.30
C GLY A 71 5.42 -2.49 -4.71
N TYR A 72 4.54 -2.00 -5.60
CA TYR A 72 4.90 -1.60 -6.95
C TYR A 72 5.96 -0.50 -6.97
N LEU A 73 5.74 0.59 -6.23
CA LEU A 73 6.70 1.70 -6.16
C LEU A 73 8.05 1.28 -5.55
N SER A 74 8.03 0.40 -4.55
CA SER A 74 9.24 -0.15 -3.94
C SER A 74 10.02 -1.05 -4.91
N ALA A 75 9.35 -1.92 -5.67
CA ALA A 75 9.99 -2.71 -6.73
C ALA A 75 10.62 -1.79 -7.79
N MET A 76 9.90 -0.72 -8.15
CA MET A 76 10.36 0.30 -9.07
C MET A 76 11.60 1.08 -8.58
N ASN A 77 11.76 1.26 -7.26
CA ASN A 77 12.98 1.78 -6.65
C ASN A 77 14.15 0.81 -6.77
N GLN A 78 13.92 -0.50 -6.57
CA GLN A 78 14.97 -1.51 -6.72
C GLN A 78 15.51 -1.54 -8.16
N VAL A 79 14.62 -1.44 -9.16
CA VAL A 79 15.04 -1.31 -10.57
C VAL A 79 15.88 -0.04 -10.80
N ALA A 80 15.49 1.08 -10.18
CA ALA A 80 16.28 2.31 -10.27
C ALA A 80 17.66 2.18 -9.62
N MET A 81 17.80 1.44 -8.51
CA MET A 81 19.11 1.19 -7.90
C MET A 81 20.07 0.51 -8.85
N THR A 82 19.61 -0.53 -9.56
CA THR A 82 20.42 -1.21 -10.58
C THR A 82 20.88 -0.27 -11.69
N GLN A 83 20.07 0.73 -12.02
CA GLN A 83 20.36 1.73 -13.04
C GLN A 83 21.05 3.01 -12.50
N ARG A 84 21.44 3.05 -11.22
CA ARG A 84 21.95 4.25 -10.52
C ARG A 84 21.02 5.47 -10.64
N GLY A 85 19.72 5.23 -10.77
CA GLY A 85 18.68 6.25 -10.86
C GLY A 85 18.27 6.83 -9.50
N PRO A 86 17.50 7.93 -9.50
CA PRO A 86 16.96 8.50 -8.28
C PRO A 86 15.96 7.53 -7.63
N GLN A 87 16.09 7.36 -6.31
CA GLN A 87 15.16 6.58 -5.51
C GLN A 87 14.05 7.46 -4.95
N LEU A 88 12.84 6.91 -4.95
CA LEU A 88 11.67 7.53 -4.38
C LEU A 88 11.63 7.27 -2.87
N ASN A 89 11.86 8.31 -2.06
CA ASN A 89 11.55 8.24 -0.62
C ASN A 89 10.06 8.56 -0.38
N ILE A 90 9.23 7.53 -0.19
CA ILE A 90 7.80 7.68 0.13
C ILE A 90 7.33 6.56 1.06
N THR A 91 6.50 6.92 2.05
CA THR A 91 5.85 5.92 2.93
C THR A 91 4.63 5.29 2.26
N ALA A 92 4.19 4.12 2.74
CA ALA A 92 2.98 3.48 2.24
C ALA A 92 1.74 4.39 2.34
N ASN A 93 1.58 5.10 3.47
CA ASN A 93 0.46 6.02 3.68
C ASN A 93 0.48 7.21 2.71
N GLN A 94 1.66 7.78 2.46
CA GLN A 94 1.82 8.86 1.48
C GLN A 94 1.52 8.39 0.06
N ALA A 95 2.04 7.23 -0.34
CA ALA A 95 1.81 6.65 -1.65
C ALA A 95 0.32 6.36 -1.88
N TRP A 96 -0.34 5.76 -0.90
CA TRP A 96 -1.76 5.48 -0.97
C TRP A 96 -2.60 6.75 -1.01
N SER A 97 -2.33 7.73 -0.15
CA SER A 97 -3.08 9.00 -0.13
C SER A 97 -2.97 9.74 -1.46
N ALA A 98 -1.77 9.76 -2.05
CA ALA A 98 -1.54 10.35 -3.36
C ALA A 98 -2.25 9.57 -4.49
N MET A 99 -2.29 8.24 -4.42
CA MET A 99 -3.07 7.42 -5.36
C MET A 99 -4.57 7.70 -5.26
N VAL A 100 -5.12 7.78 -4.05
CA VAL A 100 -6.53 8.11 -3.85
C VAL A 100 -6.87 9.47 -4.46
N ALA A 101 -6.03 10.47 -4.24
CA ALA A 101 -6.18 11.78 -4.86
C ALA A 101 -6.10 11.72 -6.39
N HIS A 102 -5.14 10.95 -6.94
CA HIS A 102 -5.00 10.72 -8.38
C HIS A 102 -6.27 10.09 -8.97
N CYS A 103 -6.79 9.04 -8.34
CA CYS A 103 -7.95 8.31 -8.83
C CYS A 103 -9.26 9.09 -8.79
N LYS A 104 -9.40 10.06 -7.89
CA LYS A 104 -10.55 10.99 -7.88
C LYS A 104 -10.62 11.83 -9.16
N ASN A 105 -9.47 12.22 -9.70
CA ASN A 105 -9.37 13.11 -10.86
C ASN A 105 -9.21 12.37 -12.19
N ASN A 106 -8.80 11.09 -12.16
CA ASN A 106 -8.45 10.31 -13.35
C ASN A 106 -9.16 8.95 -13.33
N PRO A 107 -10.50 8.89 -13.43
CA PRO A 107 -11.26 7.66 -13.22
C PRO A 107 -10.96 6.54 -14.24
N THR A 108 -10.50 6.91 -15.44
CA THR A 108 -10.15 5.99 -16.53
C THR A 108 -8.75 5.40 -16.43
N ASP A 109 -7.88 5.97 -15.59
CA ASP A 109 -6.53 5.44 -15.41
C ASP A 109 -6.59 4.08 -14.71
N THR A 110 -5.65 3.21 -15.04
CA THR A 110 -5.42 1.97 -14.28
C THR A 110 -4.51 2.24 -13.08
N LEU A 111 -4.54 1.36 -12.08
CA LEU A 111 -3.71 1.47 -10.88
C LEU A 111 -2.20 1.50 -11.22
N VAL A 112 -1.76 0.74 -12.24
CA VAL A 112 -0.37 0.78 -12.72
C VAL A 112 -0.06 2.10 -13.45
N GLY A 113 -0.99 2.59 -14.28
CA GLY A 113 -0.86 3.85 -15.00
C GLY A 113 -0.76 5.04 -14.03
N GLY A 114 -1.65 5.09 -13.04
CA GLY A 114 -1.61 6.06 -11.96
C GLY A 114 -0.34 5.95 -11.14
N SER A 115 0.14 4.75 -10.83
CA SER A 115 1.39 4.56 -10.05
C SER A 115 2.62 5.09 -10.78
N ASN A 116 2.68 4.89 -12.10
CA ASN A 116 3.77 5.44 -12.92
C ASN A 116 3.73 6.96 -13.00
N LYS A 117 2.54 7.56 -13.21
CA LYS A 117 2.36 9.02 -13.17
C LYS A 117 2.76 9.59 -11.81
N LEU A 118 2.33 8.95 -10.73
CA LEU A 118 2.68 9.31 -9.35
C LEU A 118 4.20 9.24 -9.12
N ARG A 119 4.85 8.16 -9.55
CA ARG A 119 6.32 8.02 -9.45
C ARG A 119 7.02 9.18 -10.15
N MET A 120 6.64 9.50 -11.38
CA MET A 120 7.24 10.59 -12.16
C MET A 120 7.06 11.94 -11.46
N ALA A 121 5.86 12.25 -10.99
CA ALA A 121 5.56 13.49 -10.29
C ALA A 121 6.39 13.63 -9.00
N LEU A 122 6.48 12.56 -8.21
CA LEU A 122 7.25 12.56 -6.97
C LEU A 122 8.76 12.67 -7.20
N MET A 123 9.30 12.03 -8.25
CA MET A 123 10.71 12.18 -8.62
C MET A 123 11.04 13.63 -9.04
N GLN A 124 10.16 14.26 -9.81
CA GLN A 124 10.31 15.68 -10.18
C GLN A 124 10.28 16.59 -8.95
N ALA A 125 9.33 16.37 -8.04
CA ALA A 125 9.23 17.13 -6.79
C ALA A 125 10.48 16.97 -5.91
N GLN A 126 11.02 15.75 -5.79
CA GLN A 126 12.26 15.50 -5.07
C GLN A 126 13.47 16.18 -5.72
N ALA A 127 13.56 16.17 -7.05
CA ALA A 127 14.63 16.86 -7.77
C ALA A 127 14.59 18.37 -7.52
N GLN A 128 13.41 18.99 -7.60
CA GLN A 128 13.23 20.42 -7.31
C GLN A 128 13.58 20.76 -5.86
N ALA A 129 13.18 19.93 -4.90
CA ALA A 129 13.50 20.13 -3.49
C ALA A 129 15.03 20.10 -3.26
N ARG A 130 15.75 19.17 -3.90
CA ARG A 130 17.21 19.09 -3.83
C ARG A 130 17.88 20.33 -4.43
N GLN A 131 17.40 20.82 -5.57
CA GLN A 131 17.91 22.04 -6.19
C GLN A 131 17.73 23.26 -5.29
N LYS A 132 16.54 23.42 -4.70
CA LYS A 132 16.26 24.51 -3.75
C LYS A 132 17.14 24.44 -2.51
N ALA A 133 17.31 23.25 -1.93
CA ALA A 133 18.18 23.03 -0.78
C ALA A 133 19.66 23.34 -1.11
N ALA A 134 20.14 22.93 -2.27
CA ALA A 134 21.50 23.23 -2.72
C ALA A 134 21.72 24.73 -2.94
N ALA A 135 20.74 25.44 -3.54
CA ALA A 135 20.80 26.88 -3.71
C ALA A 135 20.82 27.63 -2.37
N ALA A 136 19.96 27.22 -1.43
CA ALA A 136 19.94 27.79 -0.08
C ALA A 136 21.25 27.56 0.68
N ALA A 137 21.86 26.37 0.54
CA ALA A 137 23.15 26.06 1.15
C ALA A 137 24.28 26.94 0.60
N LYS A 138 24.31 27.18 -0.72
CA LYS A 138 25.28 28.10 -1.35
C LYS A 138 25.12 29.53 -0.84
N ALA A 139 23.89 30.05 -0.85
CA ALA A 139 23.59 31.40 -0.35
C ALA A 139 23.94 31.57 1.14
N ALA A 140 23.84 30.51 1.94
CA ALA A 140 24.25 30.53 3.34
C ALA A 140 25.77 30.48 3.52
N ALA A 141 26.51 29.83 2.61
CA ALA A 141 27.97 29.78 2.64
C ALA A 141 28.60 31.12 2.25
N GLU A 142 28.01 31.85 1.29
CA GLU A 142 28.49 33.17 0.85
C GLU A 142 28.29 34.28 1.91
N LYS A 143 27.46 34.04 2.93
CA LYS A 143 27.20 34.97 4.04
C LYS A 143 28.12 34.75 5.25
N LYS A 144 29.00 33.75 5.20
CA LYS A 144 30.00 33.46 6.24
C LYS A 144 31.37 33.96 5.82
#